data_AF-A0AAV4EEP6-F1
#
_entry.id   AF-A0AAV4EEP6-F1
#
_cell.length_a   1.000
_cell.length_b   1.000
_cell.length_c   1.000
_cell.angle_alpha   90.00
_cell.angle_beta   90.00
_cell.angle_gamma   90.00
#
_symmetry.space_group_name_H-M   'P 1'
#
loop_
_entity.id
_entity.type
_entity.pdbx_description
1 polymer ?
#
loop_
_entity_poly.entity_id
_entity_poly.type
_entity_poly.pdbx_seq_one_letter_code
_entity_poly.pdbx_strand_id
1 'polypeptide(L)'
;MLGADFFTANCLAIDLRGKHLLSLDNVSFLLKESQSSPTLAGLCTHHPNEYADLLQEFPEILTPHFNNPLNKHGAEHHIVTHGPPTHAHARRLDKNKLSAAKAGLLKMEEMGIVRRSISPWSLPFHVVPLPITAHQRFY
;
A
#
# COMPACT_ATOMS: atom_id res chain seq x y z
N MET A 1 11.92 8.50 -15.55
CA MET A 1 12.49 9.79 -15.97
C MET A 1 13.96 9.84 -15.59
N LEU A 2 14.82 10.46 -16.38
CA LEU A 2 16.20 10.76 -15.99
C LEU A 2 16.19 11.91 -14.98
N GLY A 3 17.03 11.84 -13.95
CA GLY A 3 17.14 12.87 -12.93
C GLY A 3 17.90 14.11 -13.41
N ALA A 4 17.73 15.23 -12.72
CA ALA A 4 18.44 16.49 -13.01
C ALA A 4 19.97 16.34 -12.87
N ASP A 5 20.42 15.43 -12.01
CA ASP A 5 21.80 15.03 -11.80
C ASP A 5 22.44 14.46 -13.07
N PHE A 6 21.71 13.66 -13.84
CA PHE A 6 22.19 13.13 -15.11
C PHE A 6 22.50 14.24 -16.12
N PHE A 7 21.61 15.23 -16.25
CA PHE A 7 21.81 16.35 -17.18
C PHE A 7 22.98 17.23 -16.73
N THR A 8 23.11 17.44 -15.42
CA THR A 8 24.21 18.21 -14.83
C THR A 8 25.56 17.51 -15.04
N ALA A 9 25.62 16.19 -14.84
CA ALA A 9 26.84 15.40 -15.02
C ALA A 9 27.33 15.33 -16.48
N ASN A 10 26.42 15.47 -17.44
CA ASN A 10 26.72 15.39 -18.87
C ASN A 10 26.73 16.77 -19.56
N CYS A 11 26.66 17.87 -18.79
CA CYS A 11 26.64 19.25 -19.33
C CYS A 11 25.52 19.47 -20.37
N LEU A 12 24.34 18.90 -20.10
CA LEU A 12 23.18 18.96 -20.98
C LEU A 12 22.13 19.92 -20.41
N ALA A 13 21.57 20.78 -21.26
CA ALA A 13 20.43 21.64 -20.95
C ALA A 13 19.21 21.25 -21.79
N ILE A 14 18.02 21.30 -21.19
CA ILE A 14 16.77 20.91 -21.84
C ILE A 14 16.01 22.18 -22.26
N ASP A 15 15.80 22.40 -23.56
CA ASP A 15 14.82 23.37 -24.06
C ASP A 15 13.50 22.66 -24.39
N LEU A 16 12.54 22.81 -23.48
CA LEU A 16 11.19 22.27 -23.65
C LEU A 16 10.38 23.03 -24.71
N ARG A 17 10.65 24.32 -24.92
CA ARG A 17 9.91 25.15 -25.88
C ARG A 17 10.34 24.85 -27.31
N GLY A 18 11.65 24.76 -27.52
CA GLY A 18 12.23 24.42 -28.82
C GLY A 18 12.36 22.92 -29.09
N LYS A 19 11.93 22.07 -28.15
CA LYS A 19 12.03 20.59 -28.21
C LYS A 19 13.44 20.13 -28.60
N HIS A 20 14.46 20.67 -27.95
CA HIS A 20 15.85 20.30 -28.21
C HIS A 20 16.66 20.20 -26.92
N LEU A 21 17.72 19.41 -26.97
CA LEU A 21 18.67 19.25 -25.88
C LEU A 21 20.00 19.88 -26.32
N LEU A 22 20.52 20.79 -25.50
CA LEU A 22 21.72 21.56 -25.77
C LEU A 22 22.89 20.95 -25.00
N SER A 23 23.98 20.65 -25.70
CA SER A 23 25.27 20.36 -25.07
C SER A 23 26.10 21.64 -24.97
N LEU A 24 26.87 21.77 -23.89
CA LEU A 24 27.81 22.87 -23.69
C LEU A 24 28.93 22.93 -24.75
N ASP A 25 29.11 21.85 -25.52
CA ASP A 25 30.06 21.76 -26.65
C ASP A 25 29.50 22.34 -27.97
N ASN A 26 28.46 23.18 -27.92
CA ASN A 26 27.74 23.75 -29.08
C ASN A 26 27.06 22.71 -29.99
N VAL A 27 26.76 21.51 -29.49
CA VAL A 27 25.99 20.51 -30.21
C VAL A 27 24.54 20.55 -29.74
N SER A 28 23.60 20.79 -30.67
CA SER A 28 22.17 20.71 -30.38
C SER A 28 21.59 19.42 -30.94
N PHE A 29 20.86 18.69 -30.09
CA PHE A 29 20.13 17.49 -30.47
C PHE A 29 18.65 17.81 -30.53
N LEU A 30 18.05 17.72 -31.71
CA LEU A 30 16.60 17.83 -31.87
C LEU A 30 15.93 16.61 -31.23
N LEU A 31 15.02 16.86 -30.29
CA LEU A 31 14.27 15.78 -29.66
C LEU A 31 13.21 15.31 -30.66
N LYS A 32 13.29 14.05 -31.05
CA LYS A 32 12.23 13.40 -31.83
C LYS A 32 11.12 13.00 -30.88
N GLU A 33 9.91 13.44 -31.18
CA GLU A 33 8.72 13.03 -30.46
C GLU A 33 8.54 11.52 -30.62
N SER A 34 8.49 10.79 -29.51
CA SER A 34 8.23 9.36 -29.55
C SER A 34 6.79 9.14 -29.98
N GLN A 35 6.57 8.23 -30.94
CA GLN A 35 5.22 7.79 -31.33
C GLN A 35 4.58 6.86 -30.29
N SER A 36 5.31 6.53 -29.21
CA SER A 36 4.74 5.84 -28.05
C SER A 36 3.88 6.82 -27.27
N SER A 37 2.61 6.48 -27.00
CA SER A 37 1.81 7.16 -26.00
C SER A 37 2.63 7.32 -24.71
N PRO A 38 2.72 8.53 -24.12
CA PRO A 38 3.56 8.76 -22.96
C PRO A 38 3.04 7.94 -21.78
N THR A 39 3.58 6.75 -21.61
CA THR A 39 3.43 5.97 -20.38
C THR A 39 4.35 6.62 -19.36
N LEU A 40 3.83 7.63 -18.67
CA LEU A 40 4.53 8.20 -17.53
C LEU A 40 4.53 7.15 -16.41
N ALA A 41 5.58 6.34 -16.34
CA ALA A 41 5.77 5.39 -15.25
C ALA A 41 5.75 6.17 -13.92
N GLY A 42 4.69 6.00 -13.14
CA GLY A 42 4.50 6.64 -11.83
C GLY A 42 3.27 7.54 -11.70
N LEU A 43 2.64 7.97 -12.80
CA LEU A 43 1.24 8.39 -12.76
C LEU A 43 0.42 7.20 -13.24
N CYS A 44 -0.65 6.84 -12.53
CA CYS A 44 -1.63 5.88 -13.01
C CYS A 44 -2.22 6.42 -14.31
N THR A 45 -1.56 6.16 -15.44
CA THR A 45 -2.13 6.38 -16.76
C THR A 45 -3.10 5.22 -16.93
N HIS A 46 -4.37 5.50 -16.61
CA HIS A 46 -5.50 4.62 -16.88
C HIS A 46 -5.40 4.16 -18.34
N HIS A 47 -4.78 3.00 -18.55
CA HIS A 47 -4.74 2.36 -19.84
C HIS A 47 -6.08 1.67 -19.98
N PRO A 48 -6.95 2.13 -20.90
CA PRO A 48 -8.21 1.44 -21.15
C PRO A 48 -7.86 0.02 -21.58
N ASN A 49 -8.18 -0.91 -20.69
CA ASN A 49 -7.81 -2.31 -20.71
C ASN A 49 -9.03 -3.02 -20.11
N GLU A 50 -9.37 -4.21 -20.60
CA GLU A 50 -10.42 -5.07 -20.05
C GLU A 50 -10.42 -5.15 -18.51
N TYR A 51 -9.26 -5.17 -17.86
CA TYR A 51 -9.17 -5.18 -16.39
C TYR A 51 -9.53 -3.84 -15.75
N ALA A 52 -9.26 -2.71 -16.40
CA ALA A 52 -9.64 -1.39 -15.89
C ALA A 52 -11.17 -1.24 -15.90
N ASP A 53 -11.81 -1.71 -16.96
CA ASP A 53 -13.28 -1.72 -17.08
C ASP A 53 -13.91 -2.65 -16.03
N LEU A 54 -13.33 -3.83 -15.79
CA LEU A 54 -13.76 -4.76 -14.74
C LEU A 54 -13.64 -4.16 -13.33
N LEU A 55 -12.54 -3.46 -13.03
CA LEU A 55 -12.37 -2.81 -11.72
C LEU A 55 -13.32 -1.63 -11.54
N GLN A 56 -13.72 -0.98 -12.63
CA GLN A 56 -14.74 0.08 -12.60
C GLN A 56 -16.15 -0.49 -12.41
N GLU A 57 -16.43 -1.69 -12.93
CA GLU A 57 -17.70 -2.40 -12.71
C GLU A 57 -17.85 -2.86 -11.25
N PHE A 58 -16.76 -3.28 -10.61
CA PHE A 58 -16.74 -3.78 -9.21
C PHE A 58 -15.80 -2.97 -8.30
N PRO A 59 -16.07 -1.67 -8.07
CA PRO A 59 -15.19 -0.81 -7.29
C PRO A 59 -15.03 -1.27 -5.83
N GLU A 60 -15.99 -2.02 -5.30
CA GLU A 60 -15.97 -2.59 -3.96
C GLU A 60 -14.85 -3.63 -3.74
N ILE A 61 -14.31 -4.24 -4.80
CA ILE A 61 -13.19 -5.20 -4.68
C ILE A 61 -11.90 -4.50 -4.24
N LEU A 62 -11.75 -3.23 -4.62
CA LEU A 62 -10.55 -2.44 -4.32
C LEU A 62 -10.49 -1.97 -2.86
N THR A 63 -11.63 -1.96 -2.18
CA THR A 63 -11.72 -1.50 -0.78
C THR A 63 -12.10 -2.67 0.11
N PRO A 64 -11.22 -3.16 0.99
CA PRO A 64 -11.57 -4.24 1.89
C PRO A 64 -12.63 -3.76 2.91
N HIS A 65 -13.84 -4.28 2.79
CA HIS A 65 -14.95 -3.99 3.71
C HIS A 65 -15.16 -5.16 4.67
N PHE A 66 -14.81 -4.99 5.96
CA PHE A 66 -15.09 -5.99 7.01
C PHE A 66 -16.25 -5.58 7.93
N ASN A 67 -16.86 -4.42 7.67
CA ASN A 67 -17.97 -3.87 8.48
C ASN A 67 -19.35 -4.47 8.14
N ASN A 68 -19.44 -5.56 7.37
CA ASN A 68 -20.73 -6.18 7.10
C ASN A 68 -21.09 -7.16 8.23
N PRO A 69 -22.12 -6.88 9.06
CA PRO A 69 -22.51 -7.77 10.15
C PRO A 69 -23.10 -9.09 9.64
N LEU A 70 -23.52 -9.14 8.37
CA LEU A 70 -24.14 -10.30 7.75
C LEU A 70 -23.17 -10.96 6.77
N ASN A 71 -22.87 -12.23 7.03
CA ASN A 71 -22.17 -13.07 6.08
C ASN A 71 -23.06 -13.26 4.84
N LYS A 72 -22.61 -12.78 3.67
CA LYS A 72 -23.33 -12.89 2.39
C LYS A 72 -23.74 -14.32 2.05
N HIS A 73 -22.96 -15.31 2.46
CA HIS A 73 -23.15 -16.72 2.15
C HIS A 73 -23.63 -17.56 3.35
N GLY A 74 -23.82 -16.94 4.52
CA GLY A 74 -24.30 -17.62 5.73
C GLY A 74 -23.38 -18.71 6.30
N ALA A 75 -22.13 -18.81 5.84
CA ALA A 75 -21.19 -19.84 6.25
C ALA A 75 -20.24 -19.34 7.36
N GLU A 76 -20.42 -19.83 8.59
CA GLU A 76 -19.59 -19.42 9.74
C GLU A 76 -18.59 -20.52 10.14
N HIS A 77 -17.39 -20.10 10.54
CA HIS A 77 -16.40 -21.02 11.10
C HIS A 77 -16.68 -21.25 12.59
N HIS A 78 -16.92 -22.51 12.96
CA HIS A 78 -17.02 -22.93 14.35
C HIS A 78 -15.73 -23.66 14.78
N ILE A 79 -15.01 -23.10 15.74
CA ILE A 79 -13.84 -23.74 16.34
C ILE A 79 -14.30 -24.52 17.57
N VAL A 80 -14.27 -25.84 17.49
CA VAL A 80 -14.56 -26.72 18.62
C VAL A 80 -13.36 -26.72 19.58
N THR A 81 -13.58 -26.34 20.82
CA THR A 81 -12.55 -26.39 21.88
C THR A 81 -12.94 -27.40 22.96
N HIS A 82 -11.93 -28.05 23.56
CA HIS A 82 -12.11 -28.98 24.67
C HIS A 82 -11.34 -28.47 25.90
N GLY A 83 -11.95 -28.57 27.07
CA GLY A 83 -11.35 -28.14 28.34
C GLY A 83 -11.63 -26.67 28.70
N PRO A 84 -11.07 -26.19 29.82
CA PRO A 84 -11.33 -24.84 30.34
C PRO A 84 -10.63 -23.75 29.49
N PRO A 85 -11.11 -22.50 29.56
CA PRO A 85 -10.52 -21.38 28.85
C PRO A 85 -9.09 -21.09 29.33
N THR A 86 -8.19 -20.85 28.37
CA THR A 86 -6.82 -20.40 28.67
C THR A 86 -6.77 -18.89 28.83
N HIS A 87 -6.19 -18.42 29.94
CA HIS A 87 -6.01 -17.00 30.23
C HIS A 87 -4.52 -16.65 30.38
N ALA A 88 -4.07 -15.63 29.65
CA ALA A 88 -2.77 -15.00 29.79
C ALA A 88 -2.89 -13.55 30.25
N HIS A 89 -2.03 -13.14 31.19
CA HIS A 89 -1.94 -11.75 31.61
C HIS A 89 -1.34 -10.86 30.51
N ALA A 90 -1.80 -9.61 30.44
CA ALA A 90 -1.22 -8.61 29.54
C ALA A 90 0.25 -8.38 29.88
N ARG A 91 1.13 -8.49 28.87
CA ARG A 91 2.56 -8.20 29.05
C ARG A 91 2.82 -6.71 28.84
N ARG A 92 3.74 -6.17 29.63
CA ARG A 92 4.18 -4.78 29.51
C ARG A 92 4.91 -4.59 28.17
N LEU A 93 4.55 -3.54 27.44
CA LEU A 93 5.19 -3.12 26.20
C LEU A 93 5.94 -1.80 26.41
N ASP A 94 7.03 -1.63 25.67
CA ASP A 94 7.72 -0.33 25.57
C ASP A 94 6.78 0.72 25.00
N LYS A 95 6.99 2.00 25.35
CA LYS A 95 6.10 3.11 24.96
C LYS A 95 5.82 3.15 23.44
N ASN A 96 6.84 2.94 22.62
CA ASN A 96 6.72 2.96 21.16
C ASN A 96 5.90 1.76 20.64
N LYS A 97 6.18 0.55 21.15
CA LYS A 97 5.43 -0.67 20.79
C LYS A 97 3.98 -0.57 21.24
N LEU A 98 3.73 -0.03 22.43
CA LEU A 98 2.38 0.18 22.95
C LEU A 98 1.59 1.16 22.08
N SER A 99 2.21 2.28 21.68
CA SER A 99 1.58 3.26 20.80
C SER A 99 1.23 2.65 19.44
N ALA A 100 2.19 1.96 18.81
CA ALA A 100 1.98 1.29 17.53
C ALA A 100 0.89 0.20 17.60
N ALA A 101 0.91 -0.62 18.65
CA ALA A 101 -0.09 -1.65 18.88
C ALA A 101 -1.50 -1.06 19.02
N LYS A 102 -1.65 0.01 19.81
CA LYS A 102 -2.94 0.69 19.98
C LYS A 102 -3.45 1.27 18.67
N ALA A 103 -2.61 1.94 17.91
CA ALA A 103 -3.00 2.49 16.61
C ALA A 103 -3.45 1.39 15.63
N GLY A 104 -2.72 0.28 15.56
CA GLY A 104 -3.07 -0.86 14.72
C GLY A 104 -4.41 -1.50 15.11
N LEU A 105 -4.62 -1.73 16.42
CA LEU A 105 -5.87 -2.32 16.92
C LEU A 105 -7.07 -1.40 16.71
N LEU A 106 -6.92 -0.08 16.93
CA LEU A 106 -7.99 0.90 16.66
C LEU A 106 -8.35 0.93 15.17
N LYS A 107 -7.36 0.89 14.28
CA LYS A 107 -7.61 0.81 12.83
C LYS A 107 -8.35 -0.48 12.47
N MET A 108 -7.99 -1.61 13.06
CA MET A 108 -8.70 -2.88 12.85
C MET A 108 -10.14 -2.85 13.40
N GLU A 109 -10.38 -2.16 14.52
CA GLU A 109 -11.70 -1.95 15.10
C GLU A 109 -12.57 -1.09 14.16
N GLU A 110 -12.03 0.00 13.62
CA GLU A 110 -12.70 0.86 12.62
C GLU A 110 -13.03 0.12 11.32
N MET A 111 -12.14 -0.75 10.86
CA MET A 111 -12.36 -1.58 9.67
C MET A 111 -13.36 -2.71 9.88
N GLY A 112 -13.72 -3.04 11.13
CA GLY A 112 -14.65 -4.13 11.48
C GLY A 112 -14.02 -5.51 11.64
N ILE A 113 -12.68 -5.60 11.61
CA ILE A 113 -11.95 -6.88 11.71
C ILE A 113 -11.97 -7.41 13.14
N VAL A 114 -11.84 -6.51 14.13
CA VAL A 114 -11.84 -6.87 15.56
C VAL A 114 -12.94 -6.12 16.28
N ARG A 115 -13.44 -6.71 17.37
CA ARG A 115 -14.42 -6.09 18.27
C ARG A 115 -14.00 -6.29 19.71
N ARG A 116 -14.44 -5.41 20.59
CA ARG A 116 -14.28 -5.61 22.04
C ARG A 116 -15.13 -6.77 22.50
N SER A 117 -14.59 -7.56 23.41
CA SER A 117 -15.27 -8.71 23.99
C SER A 117 -14.88 -8.88 25.45
N ILE A 118 -15.81 -9.37 26.26
CA ILE A 118 -15.56 -9.85 27.62
C ILE A 118 -15.52 -11.38 27.51
N SER A 119 -14.31 -11.93 27.40
CA SER A 119 -14.07 -13.36 27.14
C SER A 119 -13.20 -13.95 28.24
N PRO A 120 -13.44 -15.21 28.67
CA PRO A 120 -12.54 -15.90 29.58
C PRO A 120 -11.24 -16.38 28.88
N TRP A 121 -11.21 -16.37 27.55
CA TRP A 121 -10.03 -16.70 26.73
C TRP A 121 -9.17 -15.47 26.49
N SER A 122 -7.87 -15.57 26.75
CA SER A 122 -6.88 -14.55 26.37
C SER A 122 -5.53 -15.17 26.04
N LEU A 123 -4.85 -14.60 25.04
CA LEU A 123 -3.53 -15.02 24.57
C LEU A 123 -2.55 -13.83 24.60
N PRO A 124 -1.25 -14.09 24.83
CA PRO A 124 -0.26 -13.02 24.90
C PRO A 124 -0.03 -12.39 23.52
N PHE A 125 -0.20 -11.06 23.45
CA PHE A 125 0.10 -10.29 22.24
C PHE A 125 1.59 -9.92 22.17
N HIS A 126 2.22 -10.11 21.01
CA HIS A 126 3.63 -9.78 20.78
C HIS A 126 3.79 -8.82 19.60
N VAL A 127 4.47 -7.70 19.82
CA VAL A 127 4.74 -6.68 18.80
C VAL A 127 6.17 -6.82 18.33
N VAL A 128 6.34 -7.13 17.05
CA VAL A 128 7.63 -7.29 16.40
C VAL A 128 7.85 -6.11 15.44
N PRO A 129 9.02 -5.44 15.48
CA PRO A 129 9.35 -4.45 14.47
C PRO A 129 9.48 -5.14 13.12
N LEU A 130 8.81 -4.60 12.11
CA LEU A 130 9.02 -5.07 10.76
C LEU A 130 10.30 -4.43 10.20
N PRO A 131 11.26 -5.23 9.66
CA PRO A 131 12.37 -4.65 8.93
C PRO A 131 11.84 -3.89 7.71
N ILE A 132 12.33 -2.66 7.53
CA ILE A 132 12.05 -1.86 6.33
C ILE A 132 12.94 -2.43 5.22
N THR A 133 12.53 -3.56 4.62
CA THR A 133 13.11 -3.98 3.35
C THR A 133 12.45 -3.13 2.28
N ALA A 134 13.25 -2.37 1.52
CA ALA A 134 12.83 -1.37 0.53
C ALA A 134 12.03 -1.92 -0.68
N HIS A 135 11.48 -3.13 -0.59
CA HIS A 135 10.63 -3.70 -1.62
C HIS A 135 9.32 -4.19 -1.00
N GLN A 136 8.25 -3.49 -1.40
CA GLN A 136 6.85 -3.91 -1.36
C GLN A 136 6.27 -4.26 0.01
N ARG A 137 5.47 -3.32 0.53
CA ARG A 137 4.16 -3.68 1.08
C ARG A 137 3.09 -2.85 0.39
N PHE A 138 2.49 -3.44 -0.64
CA PHE A 138 1.10 -3.20 -0.97
C PHE A 138 0.28 -4.05 0.00
N TYR A 139 -0.45 -3.40 0.91
CA TYR A 139 -1.82 -3.70 1.30
C TYR A 139 -2.37 -2.45 2.01
#